data_AF-A0A061P7I2-F1
#
_entry.id   AF-A0A061P7I2-F1
#
_cell.length_a   1.000
_cell.length_b   1.000
_cell.length_c   1.000
_cell.angle_alpha   90.00
_cell.angle_beta   90.00
_cell.angle_gamma   90.00
#
_symmetry.space_group_name_H-M   'P 1'
#
loop_
_entity.id
_entity.type
_entity.pdbx_description
1 polymer ?
#
loop_
_entity_poly.entity_id
_entity_poly.type
_entity_poly.pdbx_seq_one_letter_code
_entity_poly.pdbx_strand_id
1 'polypeptide(L)'
;MYSTPALQLTSCHYNSLILSYARHLYMRAILLSHSEVGRCGFLEFFREFCRTIYPSCRSVASRHRRRVFMDINNLIQRLEQQKGNVDLTFYLSRKRTNNKYYSFSPDVDPGLKEELLDLVISSLDHVKEYPQEEYNPVGVADQTLEKIDSNNINNYTEIVNSINQEIRDSSKISTDEIARLDFYLLRIRIAKQDGYEEIHILRRINKMSNLRKGLLGEFRGQDFIKLEPHHLIGIDSNVDVVIYNGEALVLSHISLERIFDLKDHFKDTAKKALNIVKETKGIENFDQFYEDCLSDGRVIRAFTKLMNEEEKVERCFQNFDNVRKVIKIFELPINLNGDKIVYENKDQLMEIARLIRDSYYQSYIGEEDRVDATH
;
A
#
# COMPACT_ATOMS: atom_id res chain seq x y z
N MET A 1 49.77 19.65 31.56
CA MET A 1 49.41 21.08 31.43
C MET A 1 48.10 21.16 30.67
N TYR A 2 47.20 22.00 31.17
CA TYR A 2 45.76 21.81 31.15
C TYR A 2 45.09 22.01 29.79
N SER A 3 44.21 21.06 29.47
CA SER A 3 43.10 21.15 28.53
C SER A 3 41.91 21.87 29.18
N THR A 4 41.35 22.85 28.49
CA THR A 4 40.15 23.60 28.89
C THR A 4 38.88 22.85 28.45
N PRO A 5 37.81 22.78 29.27
CA PRO A 5 36.63 21.97 28.98
C PRO A 5 35.56 22.74 28.18
N ALA A 6 34.94 22.07 27.23
CA ALA A 6 33.75 22.53 26.52
C ALA A 6 32.51 22.34 27.39
N LEU A 7 31.78 23.44 27.64
CA LEU A 7 30.46 23.45 28.26
C LEU A 7 29.43 22.78 27.34
N GLN A 8 28.91 21.62 27.75
CA GLN A 8 27.69 21.03 27.20
C GLN A 8 26.47 21.77 27.76
N LEU A 9 25.71 22.44 26.90
CA LEU A 9 24.36 22.93 27.20
C LEU A 9 23.35 21.86 26.79
N THR A 10 22.50 21.44 27.73
CA THR A 10 21.45 20.42 27.53
C THR A 10 20.20 21.02 26.87
N SER A 11 19.45 20.17 26.16
CA SER A 11 18.30 20.51 25.28
C SER A 11 17.16 21.31 25.95
N CYS A 12 17.04 21.28 27.28
CA CYS A 12 16.04 22.06 28.00
C CYS A 12 16.31 23.57 28.03
N HIS A 13 17.57 24.03 27.96
CA HIS A 13 17.89 25.47 27.94
C HIS A 13 17.70 26.11 26.56
N TYR A 14 17.74 25.32 25.48
CA TYR A 14 17.52 25.82 24.13
C TYR A 14 16.05 26.21 23.89
N ASN A 15 15.12 25.42 24.42
CA ASN A 15 13.68 25.68 24.26
C ASN A 15 13.19 26.90 25.05
N SER A 16 13.75 27.19 26.23
CA SER A 16 13.33 28.38 27.01
C SER A 16 13.82 29.69 26.38
N LEU A 17 15.02 29.68 25.78
CA LEU A 17 15.57 30.82 25.04
C LEU A 17 14.79 31.10 23.75
N ILE A 18 14.40 30.06 22.99
CA ILE A 18 13.57 30.21 21.80
C ILE A 18 12.18 30.77 22.15
N LEU A 19 11.55 30.26 23.22
CA LEU A 19 10.24 30.75 23.67
C LEU A 19 10.29 32.19 24.20
N SER A 20 11.36 32.56 24.90
CA SER A 20 11.59 33.94 25.36
C SER A 20 11.80 34.90 24.19
N TYR A 21 12.60 34.50 23.20
CA TYR A 21 12.86 35.29 22.00
C TYR A 21 11.61 35.42 21.12
N ALA A 22 10.84 34.34 20.95
CA ALA A 22 9.58 34.35 20.22
C ALA A 22 8.53 35.26 20.88
N ARG A 23 8.43 35.26 22.22
CA ARG A 23 7.58 36.21 22.96
C ARG A 23 8.01 37.65 22.76
N HIS A 24 9.31 37.92 22.79
CA HIS A 24 9.83 39.27 22.62
C HIS A 24 9.59 39.81 21.20
N LEU A 25 9.66 38.93 20.20
CA LEU A 25 9.35 39.26 18.80
C LEU A 25 7.85 39.43 18.55
N TYR A 26 7.01 38.60 19.16
CA TYR A 26 5.55 38.71 19.07
C TYR A 26 5.04 40.04 19.67
N MET A 27 5.58 40.45 20.83
CA MET A 27 5.26 41.75 21.43
C MET A 27 5.72 42.92 20.54
N ARG A 28 6.86 42.78 19.85
CA ARG A 28 7.36 43.80 18.92
C ARG A 28 6.50 43.88 17.64
N ALA A 29 6.00 42.74 17.16
CA ALA A 29 5.08 42.67 16.02
C ALA A 29 3.71 43.31 16.32
N ILE A 30 3.18 43.11 17.53
CA ILE A 30 1.95 43.77 17.99
C ILE A 30 2.14 45.30 18.01
N LEU A 31 3.27 45.78 18.55
CA LEU A 31 3.57 47.22 18.58
C LEU A 31 3.73 47.86 17.20
N LEU A 32 4.22 47.11 16.19
CA LEU A 32 4.38 47.60 14.82
C LEU A 32 3.09 47.55 13.98
N SER A 33 2.07 46.80 14.43
CA SER A 33 0.79 46.65 13.72
C SER A 33 -0.16 47.87 13.80
N HIS A 34 0.20 48.88 14.60
CA HIS A 34 -0.60 50.11 14.81
C HIS A 34 -0.15 51.34 14.00
N SER A 35 0.64 51.18 12.93
CA SER A 35 0.90 52.26 11.98
C SER A 35 0.87 51.77 10.54
N GLU A 36 0.34 52.57 9.60
CA GLU A 36 0.21 52.20 8.18
C GLU A 36 1.57 51.95 7.49
N VAL A 37 2.67 52.47 8.05
CA VAL A 37 4.05 52.21 7.59
C VAL A 37 4.55 50.81 8.01
N GLY A 38 3.90 50.14 8.97
CA GLY A 38 4.30 48.85 9.51
C GLY A 38 4.02 47.62 8.63
N ARG A 39 3.18 47.74 7.59
CA ARG A 39 2.78 46.57 6.77
C ARG A 39 3.87 46.05 5.83
N CYS A 40 4.73 46.93 5.29
CA CYS A 40 5.87 46.49 4.46
C CYS A 40 7.00 45.89 5.32
N GLY A 41 7.31 46.50 6.47
CA GLY A 41 8.32 45.98 7.40
C GLY A 41 7.94 44.62 8.00
N PHE A 42 6.64 44.35 8.21
CA PHE A 42 6.17 43.07 8.72
C PHE A 42 6.40 41.92 7.74
N LEU A 43 6.23 42.14 6.43
CA LEU A 43 6.41 41.12 5.40
C LEU A 43 7.90 40.74 5.20
N GLU A 44 8.80 41.72 5.24
CA GLU A 44 10.25 41.45 5.22
C GLU A 44 10.71 40.81 6.53
N PHE A 45 10.22 41.27 7.68
CA PHE A 45 10.53 40.66 8.97
C PHE A 45 10.03 39.21 9.08
N PHE A 46 8.83 38.91 8.56
CA PHE A 46 8.29 37.55 8.53
C PHE A 46 9.10 36.64 7.58
N ARG A 47 9.56 37.17 6.44
CA ARG A 47 10.48 36.44 5.53
C ARG A 47 11.83 36.14 6.18
N GLU A 48 12.38 37.09 6.92
CA GLU A 48 13.66 36.90 7.62
C GLU A 48 13.50 35.92 8.80
N PHE A 49 12.40 36.03 9.57
CA PHE A 49 12.04 35.08 10.63
C PHE A 49 11.88 33.63 10.11
N CYS A 50 11.20 33.47 8.97
CA CYS A 50 11.11 32.19 8.27
C CYS A 50 12.45 31.70 7.68
N ARG A 51 13.45 32.57 7.50
CA ARG A 51 14.80 32.12 7.10
C ARG A 51 15.65 31.70 8.29
N THR A 52 15.52 32.37 9.43
CA THR A 52 16.36 32.14 10.61
C THR A 52 15.90 30.95 11.46
N ILE A 53 14.59 30.70 11.58
CA ILE A 53 14.06 29.59 12.40
C ILE A 53 13.86 28.29 11.60
N TYR A 54 13.67 28.39 10.29
CA TYR A 54 13.37 27.25 9.41
C TYR A 54 14.55 26.56 8.68
N PRO A 55 15.85 26.69 9.06
CA PRO A 55 16.87 25.79 8.52
C PRO A 55 16.75 24.34 9.01
N SER A 56 16.10 24.11 10.17
CA SER A 56 16.01 22.78 10.81
C SER A 56 14.66 22.07 10.69
N CYS A 57 13.67 22.66 10.01
CA CYS A 57 12.34 22.05 9.78
C CYS A 57 12.11 21.52 8.35
N ARG A 58 13.16 21.35 7.54
CA ARG A 58 13.07 20.67 6.23
C ARG A 58 12.87 19.14 6.32
N SER A 59 12.97 18.54 7.52
CA SER A 59 12.75 17.10 7.72
C SER A 59 11.34 16.73 8.21
N VAL A 60 10.47 17.70 8.51
CA VAL A 60 9.12 17.41 9.06
C VAL A 60 7.98 17.98 8.20
N ALA A 61 8.26 18.88 7.26
CA ALA A 61 7.28 19.44 6.32
C ALA A 61 7.24 18.71 4.96
N SER A 62 7.42 17.38 4.97
CA SER A 62 7.28 16.53 3.78
C SER A 62 6.20 15.46 3.99
N ARG A 63 4.96 15.87 4.26
CA ARG A 63 3.75 15.04 4.15
C ARG A 63 2.57 16.00 4.10
N HIS A 64 1.65 15.81 3.15
CA HIS A 64 0.57 16.72 2.73
C HIS A 64 0.91 17.69 1.59
N ARG A 65 1.68 17.25 0.58
CA ARG A 65 1.25 17.61 -0.79
C ARG A 65 -0.03 16.81 -1.04
N ARG A 66 -1.14 17.46 -1.40
CA ARG A 66 -2.25 16.77 -2.07
C ARG A 66 -1.63 16.08 -3.29
N ARG A 67 -1.45 14.76 -3.19
CA ARG A 67 -0.93 13.94 -4.27
C ARG A 67 -2.03 13.92 -5.33
N VAL A 68 -1.72 14.36 -6.54
CA VAL A 68 -2.64 14.23 -7.67
C VAL A 68 -2.51 12.79 -8.11
N PHE A 69 -3.54 12.00 -7.81
CA PHE A 69 -3.58 10.59 -8.14
C PHE A 69 -3.65 10.38 -9.66
N MET A 70 -3.25 9.19 -10.10
CA MET A 70 -3.35 8.75 -11.49
C MET A 70 -4.75 9.00 -12.08
N ASP A 71 -4.80 9.89 -13.07
CA ASP A 71 -5.98 10.16 -13.87
C ASP A 71 -6.11 9.10 -14.98
N ILE A 72 -7.13 8.25 -14.87
CA ILE A 72 -7.37 7.12 -15.78
C ILE A 72 -7.67 7.63 -17.19
N ASN A 73 -8.41 8.74 -17.35
CA ASN A 73 -8.72 9.30 -18.66
C ASN A 73 -7.45 9.82 -19.34
N ASN A 74 -6.58 10.49 -18.59
CA ASN A 74 -5.28 10.92 -19.09
C ASN A 74 -4.40 9.73 -19.50
N LEU A 75 -4.39 8.67 -18.68
CA LEU A 75 -3.65 7.45 -18.97
C LEU A 75 -4.16 6.77 -20.25
N ILE A 76 -5.47 6.60 -20.41
CA ILE A 76 -6.09 6.03 -21.61
C ILE A 76 -5.68 6.85 -22.84
N GLN A 77 -5.82 8.17 -22.79
CA GLN A 77 -5.47 9.05 -23.91
C GLN A 77 -3.99 8.90 -24.30
N ARG A 78 -3.08 8.76 -23.34
CA ARG A 78 -1.65 8.53 -23.59
C ARG A 78 -1.38 7.19 -24.25
N LEU A 79 -2.06 6.14 -23.82
CA LEU A 79 -1.95 4.81 -24.40
C LEU A 79 -2.49 4.79 -25.84
N GLU A 80 -3.62 5.44 -26.09
CA GLU A 80 -4.19 5.56 -27.45
C GLU A 80 -3.24 6.25 -28.43
N GLN A 81 -2.47 7.25 -27.97
CA GLN A 81 -1.46 7.93 -28.79
C GLN A 81 -0.30 7.03 -29.23
N GLN A 82 -0.13 5.85 -28.63
CA GLN A 82 0.92 4.90 -29.02
C GLN A 82 0.50 3.95 -30.14
N LYS A 83 -0.79 3.93 -30.53
CA LYS A 83 -1.28 3.06 -31.61
C LYS A 83 -0.52 3.31 -32.91
N GLY A 84 -0.11 2.24 -33.60
CA GLY A 84 0.72 2.30 -34.80
C GLY A 84 2.23 2.39 -34.55
N ASN A 85 2.68 2.66 -33.33
CA ASN A 85 4.11 2.66 -32.96
C ASN A 85 4.29 2.26 -31.49
N VAL A 86 3.84 1.06 -31.15
CA VAL A 86 3.79 0.56 -29.76
C VAL A 86 5.16 0.04 -29.32
N ASP A 87 5.89 0.79 -28.47
CA ASP A 87 7.04 0.26 -27.73
C ASP A 87 6.56 -0.51 -26.48
N LEU A 88 6.10 -1.74 -26.72
CA LEU A 88 5.68 -2.69 -25.69
C LEU A 88 6.65 -3.87 -25.64
N THR A 89 7.08 -4.19 -24.42
CA THR A 89 7.77 -5.43 -24.07
C THR A 89 6.87 -6.30 -23.20
N PHE A 90 6.68 -7.56 -23.58
CA PHE A 90 5.87 -8.52 -22.83
C PHE A 90 6.77 -9.40 -21.97
N TYR A 91 6.55 -9.39 -20.66
CA TYR A 91 7.27 -10.20 -19.70
C TYR A 91 6.37 -11.25 -19.10
N LEU A 92 6.89 -12.48 -19.01
CA LEU A 92 6.27 -13.58 -18.30
C LEU A 92 7.10 -13.84 -17.04
N SER A 93 6.42 -13.81 -15.90
CA SER A 93 7.09 -13.80 -14.60
C SER A 93 6.62 -14.95 -13.72
N ARG A 94 7.58 -15.52 -13.00
CA ARG A 94 7.32 -16.42 -11.88
C ARG A 94 7.97 -15.90 -10.62
N LYS A 95 7.38 -16.29 -9.51
CA LYS A 95 7.96 -16.09 -8.19
C LYS A 95 8.93 -17.19 -7.86
N ARG A 96 9.94 -16.82 -7.08
CA ARG A 96 10.90 -17.73 -6.46
C ARG A 96 10.82 -17.58 -4.95
N THR A 97 11.48 -18.49 -4.25
CA THR A 97 11.66 -18.39 -2.80
C THR A 97 12.37 -17.08 -2.45
N ASN A 98 12.17 -16.62 -1.20
CA ASN A 98 12.78 -15.41 -0.65
C ASN A 98 12.38 -14.12 -1.38
N ASN A 99 11.12 -13.99 -1.81
CA ASN A 99 10.55 -12.79 -2.43
C ASN A 99 11.28 -12.32 -3.70
N LYS A 100 11.92 -13.26 -4.42
CA LYS A 100 12.58 -12.98 -5.70
C LYS A 100 11.69 -13.32 -6.88
N TYR A 101 11.94 -12.66 -8.00
CA TYR A 101 11.21 -12.85 -9.24
C TYR A 101 12.15 -13.27 -10.34
N TYR A 102 11.63 -14.08 -11.25
CA TYR A 102 12.30 -14.45 -12.49
C TYR A 102 11.38 -14.12 -13.65
N SER A 103 11.86 -13.28 -14.55
CA SER A 103 11.11 -12.80 -15.70
C SER A 103 11.88 -13.07 -16.97
N PHE A 104 11.18 -13.37 -18.05
CA PHE A 104 11.74 -13.45 -19.39
C PHE A 104 10.75 -12.81 -20.37
N SER A 105 11.26 -12.38 -21.52
CA SER A 105 10.46 -11.74 -22.57
C SER A 105 10.51 -12.61 -23.83
N PRO A 106 9.39 -13.18 -24.30
CA PRO A 106 9.33 -13.73 -25.65
C PRO A 106 9.39 -12.61 -26.69
N ASP A 107 9.72 -12.98 -27.93
CA ASP A 107 9.49 -12.11 -29.08
C ASP A 107 7.99 -12.03 -29.35
N VAL A 108 7.48 -10.81 -29.52
CA VAL A 108 6.06 -10.53 -29.73
C VAL A 108 5.89 -9.86 -31.08
N ASP A 109 5.03 -10.43 -31.92
CA ASP A 109 4.66 -9.87 -33.22
C ASP A 109 4.09 -8.45 -33.06
N PRO A 110 4.41 -7.49 -33.93
CA PRO A 110 3.91 -6.13 -33.84
C PRO A 110 2.38 -6.03 -33.76
N GLY A 111 1.63 -6.84 -34.51
CA GLY A 111 0.16 -6.85 -34.46
C GLY A 111 -0.36 -7.29 -33.09
N LEU A 112 0.29 -8.30 -32.50
CA LEU A 112 -0.04 -8.74 -31.14
C LEU A 112 0.28 -7.67 -30.09
N LYS A 113 1.29 -6.81 -30.29
CA LYS A 113 1.54 -5.68 -29.38
C LYS A 113 0.40 -4.67 -29.39
N GLU A 114 -0.18 -4.41 -30.56
CA GLU A 114 -1.34 -3.53 -30.70
C GLU A 114 -2.58 -4.14 -30.04
N GLU A 115 -2.84 -5.43 -30.26
CA GLU A 115 -3.93 -6.15 -29.59
C GLU A 115 -3.79 -6.12 -28.06
N LEU A 116 -2.57 -6.34 -27.53
CA LEU A 116 -2.30 -6.24 -26.09
C LEU A 116 -2.56 -4.84 -25.54
N LEU A 117 -2.17 -3.80 -26.28
CA LEU A 117 -2.46 -2.40 -25.91
C LEU A 117 -3.97 -2.13 -25.88
N ASP A 118 -4.71 -2.63 -26.87
CA ASP A 118 -6.17 -2.49 -26.94
C ASP A 118 -6.89 -3.18 -25.79
N LEU A 119 -6.41 -4.36 -25.36
CA LEU A 119 -6.94 -5.05 -24.17
C LEU A 119 -6.75 -4.20 -22.91
N VAL A 120 -5.59 -3.56 -22.75
CA VAL A 120 -5.31 -2.67 -21.60
C VAL A 120 -6.24 -1.45 -21.63
N ILE A 121 -6.34 -0.78 -22.77
CA ILE A 121 -7.20 0.40 -22.92
C ILE A 121 -8.65 0.05 -22.62
N SER A 122 -9.15 -1.07 -23.17
CA SER A 122 -10.51 -1.53 -22.94
C SER A 122 -10.77 -1.85 -21.46
N SER A 123 -9.81 -2.51 -20.80
CA SER A 123 -9.92 -2.82 -19.37
C SER A 123 -10.00 -1.55 -18.50
N LEU A 124 -9.21 -0.53 -18.82
CA LEU A 124 -9.23 0.75 -18.11
C LEU A 124 -10.51 1.55 -18.38
N ASP A 125 -11.00 1.52 -19.61
CA ASP A 125 -12.23 2.23 -19.99
C ASP A 125 -13.45 1.72 -19.20
N HIS A 126 -13.51 0.42 -18.92
CA HIS A 126 -14.58 -0.18 -18.12
C HIS A 126 -14.63 0.28 -16.66
N VAL A 127 -13.50 0.77 -16.11
CA VAL A 127 -13.39 1.15 -14.69
C VAL A 127 -13.12 2.64 -14.49
N LYS A 128 -13.03 3.44 -15.56
CA LYS A 128 -12.60 4.85 -15.48
C LYS A 128 -13.50 5.75 -14.62
N GLU A 129 -14.77 5.38 -14.48
CA GLU A 129 -15.77 6.11 -13.68
C GLU A 129 -15.85 5.62 -12.22
N TYR A 130 -15.11 4.57 -11.87
CA TYR A 130 -15.13 4.04 -10.51
C TYR A 130 -14.38 4.99 -9.56
N PRO A 131 -14.90 5.21 -8.34
CA PRO A 131 -14.21 5.99 -7.32
C PRO A 131 -12.84 5.39 -7.00
N GLN A 132 -11.86 6.25 -6.70
CA GLN A 132 -10.51 5.84 -6.32
C GLN A 132 -10.20 6.14 -4.84
N GLU A 133 -9.94 5.10 -4.07
CA GLU A 133 -9.62 5.19 -2.64
C GLU A 133 -8.19 4.74 -2.34
N GLU A 134 -7.67 5.10 -1.17
CA GLU A 134 -6.36 4.59 -0.70
C GLU A 134 -6.46 3.09 -0.41
N TYR A 135 -5.41 2.34 -0.77
CA TYR A 135 -5.33 0.91 -0.53
C TYR A 135 -5.54 0.56 0.95
N ASN A 136 -6.42 -0.39 1.22
CA ASN A 136 -6.76 -0.83 2.56
C ASN A 136 -6.46 -2.34 2.70
N PRO A 137 -5.44 -2.74 3.49
CA PRO A 137 -5.09 -4.15 3.68
C PRO A 137 -6.21 -5.05 4.21
N VAL A 138 -7.31 -4.50 4.74
CA VAL A 138 -8.46 -5.26 5.23
C VAL A 138 -9.34 -5.74 4.07
N GLY A 139 -9.53 -4.90 3.07
CA GLY A 139 -10.37 -5.15 1.92
C GLY A 139 -10.77 -3.85 1.22
N VAL A 140 -11.61 -4.00 0.21
CA VAL A 140 -11.99 -2.95 -0.74
C VAL A 140 -13.51 -2.92 -0.88
N ALA A 141 -14.07 -1.72 -1.02
CA ALA A 141 -15.48 -1.54 -1.33
C ALA A 141 -15.82 -1.99 -2.76
N ASP A 142 -17.04 -2.45 -2.97
CA ASP A 142 -17.50 -2.86 -4.31
C ASP A 142 -17.44 -1.69 -5.29
N GLN A 143 -16.98 -1.97 -6.52
CA GLN A 143 -16.83 -0.98 -7.60
C GLN A 143 -15.93 0.21 -7.26
N THR A 144 -14.98 0.02 -6.35
CA THR A 144 -13.95 1.01 -6.01
C THR A 144 -12.59 0.52 -6.51
N LEU A 145 -11.81 1.45 -7.06
CA LEU A 145 -10.41 1.22 -7.38
C LEU A 145 -9.54 1.65 -6.21
N GLU A 146 -8.50 0.89 -5.92
CA GLU A 146 -7.54 1.26 -4.88
C GLU A 146 -6.32 1.93 -5.50
N LYS A 147 -5.68 2.81 -4.75
CA LYS A 147 -4.40 3.43 -5.13
C LYS A 147 -3.38 3.28 -4.01
N ILE A 148 -2.13 3.12 -4.40
CA ILE A 148 -1.02 3.02 -3.46
C ILE A 148 0.26 3.59 -4.10
N ASP A 149 1.07 4.28 -3.30
CA ASP A 149 2.42 4.68 -3.72
C ASP A 149 3.23 3.43 -4.09
N SER A 150 3.86 3.42 -5.27
CA SER A 150 4.63 2.26 -5.70
C SER A 150 5.80 1.94 -4.77
N ASN A 151 6.31 2.93 -4.02
CA ASN A 151 7.35 2.73 -3.00
C ASN A 151 6.83 2.00 -1.75
N ASN A 152 5.52 2.00 -1.53
CA ASN A 152 4.87 1.26 -0.43
C ASN A 152 4.48 -0.16 -0.86
N ILE A 153 4.61 -0.50 -2.15
CA ILE A 153 4.37 -1.86 -2.64
C ILE A 153 5.64 -2.66 -2.43
N ASN A 154 5.58 -3.58 -1.48
CA ASN A 154 6.70 -4.49 -1.24
C ASN A 154 7.02 -5.29 -2.49
N ASN A 155 8.29 -5.65 -2.65
CA ASN A 155 8.77 -6.48 -3.75
C ASN A 155 8.60 -5.91 -5.16
N TYR A 156 8.01 -4.72 -5.34
CA TYR A 156 7.93 -4.10 -6.68
C TYR A 156 9.32 -3.87 -7.28
N THR A 157 10.27 -3.39 -6.48
CA THR A 157 11.67 -3.24 -6.88
C THR A 157 12.28 -4.56 -7.36
N GLU A 158 11.94 -5.68 -6.72
CA GLU A 158 12.43 -7.01 -7.13
C GLU A 158 11.86 -7.44 -8.49
N ILE A 159 10.59 -7.11 -8.77
CA ILE A 159 9.99 -7.31 -10.09
C ILE A 159 10.71 -6.45 -11.14
N VAL A 160 10.90 -5.16 -10.87
CA VAL A 160 11.62 -4.24 -11.78
C VAL A 160 13.04 -4.72 -12.04
N ASN A 161 13.75 -5.16 -11.00
CA ASN A 161 15.08 -5.74 -11.13
C ASN A 161 15.05 -6.99 -12.03
N SER A 162 14.03 -7.85 -11.89
CA SER A 162 13.92 -9.08 -12.68
C SER A 162 13.71 -8.83 -14.18
N ILE A 163 12.99 -7.76 -14.56
CA ILE A 163 12.74 -7.42 -15.98
C ILE A 163 13.89 -6.62 -16.61
N ASN A 164 14.75 -6.02 -15.78
CA ASN A 164 15.93 -5.26 -16.19
C ASN A 164 17.20 -6.11 -16.24
N GLN A 165 17.22 -7.30 -15.63
CA GLN A 165 18.31 -8.26 -15.82
C GLN A 165 18.40 -8.65 -17.30
N GLU A 166 19.59 -8.59 -17.88
CA GLU A 166 19.89 -8.88 -19.29
C GLU A 166 19.69 -10.35 -19.71
N ILE A 167 18.79 -11.11 -19.05
CA ILE A 167 18.49 -12.49 -19.43
C ILE A 167 17.57 -12.45 -20.65
N ARG A 168 18.19 -12.13 -21.80
CA ARG A 168 17.67 -12.32 -23.16
C ARG A 168 17.89 -13.75 -23.63
N ASP A 169 17.81 -14.75 -22.75
CA ASP A 169 17.85 -16.13 -23.22
C ASP A 169 16.42 -16.53 -23.64
N SER A 170 16.03 -15.98 -24.79
CA SER A 170 14.82 -16.31 -25.54
C SER A 170 14.91 -17.71 -26.17
N SER A 171 15.98 -18.46 -25.90
CA SER A 171 16.18 -19.80 -26.42
C SER A 171 15.34 -20.83 -25.63
N LYS A 172 14.05 -20.84 -25.93
CA LYS A 172 13.03 -21.82 -25.51
C LYS A 172 12.75 -21.84 -24.01
N ILE A 173 11.67 -21.15 -23.62
CA ILE A 173 11.02 -21.49 -22.35
C ILE A 173 10.55 -22.96 -22.40
N SER A 174 10.87 -23.74 -21.37
CA SER A 174 10.36 -25.10 -21.25
C SER A 174 8.87 -25.11 -20.86
N THR A 175 8.16 -26.16 -21.23
CA THR A 175 6.77 -26.42 -20.80
C THR A 175 6.60 -26.35 -19.27
N ASP A 176 7.61 -26.80 -18.53
CA ASP A 176 7.61 -26.80 -17.07
C ASP A 176 7.69 -25.38 -16.51
N GLU A 177 8.44 -24.51 -17.17
CA GLU A 177 8.52 -23.09 -16.81
C GLU A 177 7.19 -22.39 -17.09
N ILE A 178 6.53 -22.66 -18.22
CA ILE A 178 5.20 -22.09 -18.54
C ILE A 178 4.17 -22.46 -17.46
N ALA A 179 4.19 -23.70 -16.97
CA ALA A 179 3.29 -24.16 -15.92
C ALA A 179 3.50 -23.46 -14.56
N ARG A 180 4.70 -22.91 -14.33
CA ARG A 180 5.11 -22.24 -13.09
C ARG A 180 4.94 -20.73 -13.12
N LEU A 181 4.54 -20.16 -14.25
CA LEU A 181 4.23 -18.74 -14.35
C LEU A 181 3.12 -18.33 -13.39
N ASP A 182 3.24 -17.13 -12.84
CA ASP A 182 2.31 -16.58 -11.85
C ASP A 182 1.56 -15.37 -12.39
N PHE A 183 2.24 -14.51 -13.15
CA PHE A 183 1.70 -13.30 -13.76
C PHE A 183 2.50 -12.91 -14.99
N TYR A 184 1.94 -12.00 -15.78
CA TYR A 184 2.64 -11.31 -16.84
C TYR A 184 2.68 -9.81 -16.59
N LEU A 185 3.68 -9.16 -17.18
CA LEU A 185 3.89 -7.72 -17.12
C LEU A 185 4.04 -7.17 -18.54
N LEU A 186 3.26 -6.16 -18.89
CA LEU A 186 3.47 -5.36 -20.10
C LEU A 186 4.22 -4.10 -19.68
N ARG A 187 5.42 -3.91 -20.24
CA ARG A 187 6.18 -2.67 -20.09
C ARG A 187 5.98 -1.85 -21.35
N ILE A 188 5.32 -0.71 -21.19
CA ILE A 188 5.05 0.24 -22.27
C ILE A 188 5.96 1.45 -22.05
N ARG A 189 6.74 1.79 -23.07
CA ARG A 189 7.61 2.97 -23.07
C ARG A 189 7.04 4.05 -23.96
N ILE A 190 6.93 5.26 -23.41
CA ILE A 190 6.47 6.43 -24.14
C ILE A 190 7.63 7.40 -24.24
N ALA A 191 8.08 7.71 -25.46
CA ALA A 191 9.19 8.61 -25.70
C ALA A 191 8.89 10.02 -25.19
N LYS A 192 9.90 10.64 -24.59
CA LYS A 192 9.92 12.05 -24.16
C LYS A 192 11.14 12.76 -24.72
N GLN A 193 11.15 14.09 -24.61
CA GLN A 193 12.31 14.89 -24.99
C GLN A 193 13.61 14.40 -24.33
N ASP A 194 13.55 14.01 -23.05
CA ASP A 194 14.71 13.55 -22.27
C ASP A 194 14.55 12.11 -21.74
N GLY A 195 14.22 11.16 -22.63
CA GLY A 195 14.18 9.73 -22.31
C GLY A 195 12.81 9.10 -22.56
N TYR A 196 12.32 8.32 -21.61
CA TYR A 196 11.03 7.63 -21.72
C TYR A 196 10.27 7.66 -20.40
N GLU A 197 8.94 7.69 -20.48
CA GLU A 197 8.07 7.24 -19.40
C GLU A 197 7.87 5.74 -19.51
N GLU A 198 7.76 5.06 -18.37
CA GLU A 198 7.40 3.64 -18.31
C GLU A 198 6.06 3.47 -17.62
N ILE A 199 5.21 2.65 -18.23
CA ILE A 199 3.96 2.16 -17.64
C ILE A 199 4.11 0.64 -17.50
N HIS A 200 3.85 0.13 -16.30
CA HIS A 200 3.81 -1.31 -16.04
C HIS A 200 2.37 -1.76 -15.84
N ILE A 201 1.91 -2.68 -16.69
CA ILE A 201 0.61 -3.32 -16.56
C ILE A 201 0.86 -4.75 -16.09
N LEU A 202 0.26 -5.14 -14.97
CA LEU A 202 0.39 -6.48 -14.42
C LEU A 202 -0.95 -7.20 -14.42
N ARG A 203 -0.90 -8.49 -14.75
CA ARG A 203 -2.06 -9.39 -14.70
C ARG A 203 -1.61 -10.80 -14.36
N ARG A 204 -2.30 -11.41 -13.40
CA ARG A 204 -2.10 -12.80 -13.00
C ARG A 204 -2.49 -13.75 -14.13
N ILE A 205 -1.70 -14.80 -14.29
CA ILE A 205 -1.98 -15.83 -15.28
C ILE A 205 -3.03 -16.78 -14.72
N ASN A 206 -4.15 -16.90 -15.44
CA ASN A 206 -5.14 -17.92 -15.18
C ASN A 206 -4.62 -19.26 -15.71
N LYS A 207 -4.16 -20.12 -14.80
CA LYS A 207 -3.71 -21.46 -15.15
C LYS A 207 -4.90 -22.22 -15.72
N MET A 208 -4.82 -22.62 -16.99
CA MET A 208 -5.82 -23.44 -17.70
C MET A 208 -5.90 -24.89 -17.15
N SER A 209 -5.88 -25.07 -15.83
CA SER A 209 -5.76 -26.36 -15.13
C SER A 209 -6.91 -27.32 -15.44
N ASN A 210 -8.13 -26.80 -15.64
CA ASN A 210 -9.28 -27.60 -16.03
C ASN A 210 -9.19 -28.06 -17.49
N LEU A 211 -8.74 -27.19 -18.40
CA LEU A 211 -8.51 -27.54 -19.81
C LEU A 211 -7.33 -28.51 -19.98
N ARG A 212 -6.34 -28.47 -19.07
CA ARG A 212 -5.24 -29.46 -19.02
C ARG A 212 -5.73 -30.89 -18.71
N LYS A 213 -6.89 -31.05 -18.06
CA LYS A 213 -7.52 -32.37 -17.83
C LYS A 213 -8.45 -32.79 -18.97
N GLY A 214 -8.82 -31.86 -19.84
CA GLY A 214 -9.69 -32.08 -20.99
C GLY A 214 -8.93 -32.04 -22.31
N LEU A 215 -9.63 -31.63 -23.38
CA LEU A 215 -9.05 -31.42 -24.70
C LEU A 215 -9.26 -29.97 -25.12
N LEU A 216 -8.18 -29.31 -25.54
CA LEU A 216 -8.23 -28.03 -26.22
C LEU A 216 -7.90 -28.28 -27.69
N GLY A 217 -8.58 -27.60 -28.60
CA GLY A 217 -8.30 -27.71 -30.02
C GLY A 217 -8.67 -26.44 -30.76
N GLU A 218 -8.09 -26.27 -31.94
CA GLU A 218 -8.40 -25.20 -32.87
C GLU A 218 -8.99 -25.79 -34.15
N PHE A 219 -9.88 -25.02 -34.79
CA PHE A 219 -10.34 -25.37 -36.13
C PHE A 219 -9.37 -24.80 -37.16
N ARG A 220 -8.83 -25.67 -38.03
CA ARG A 220 -8.10 -25.28 -39.24
C ARG A 220 -8.90 -25.72 -40.45
N GLY A 221 -9.75 -24.83 -40.96
CA GLY A 221 -10.71 -25.15 -42.01
C GLY A 221 -11.79 -26.10 -41.48
N GLN A 222 -11.81 -27.34 -41.98
CA GLN A 222 -12.76 -28.37 -41.55
C GLN A 222 -12.20 -29.30 -40.46
N ASP A 223 -10.90 -29.21 -40.18
CA ASP A 223 -10.24 -30.08 -39.22
C ASP A 223 -10.26 -29.46 -37.81
N PHE A 224 -10.57 -30.27 -36.81
CA PHE A 224 -10.41 -29.91 -35.40
C PHE A 224 -9.11 -30.50 -34.87
N ILE A 225 -8.10 -29.65 -34.67
CA ILE A 225 -6.74 -30.05 -34.30
C ILE A 225 -6.56 -29.83 -32.81
N LYS A 226 -6.13 -30.88 -32.09
CA LYS A 226 -5.79 -30.78 -30.68
C LYS A 226 -4.59 -29.85 -30.48
N LEU A 227 -4.74 -28.90 -29.57
CA LEU A 227 -3.68 -28.05 -29.06
C LEU A 227 -3.07 -28.68 -27.81
N GLU A 228 -1.75 -28.55 -27.65
CA GLU A 228 -1.04 -29.06 -26.48
C GLU A 228 -1.06 -28.02 -25.34
N PRO A 229 -1.81 -28.23 -24.24
CA PRO A 229 -2.05 -27.21 -23.22
C PRO A 229 -0.80 -26.73 -22.48
N HIS A 230 0.28 -27.51 -22.53
CA HIS A 230 1.55 -27.21 -21.87
C HIS A 230 2.37 -26.13 -22.58
N HIS A 231 2.02 -25.77 -23.82
CA HIS A 231 2.65 -24.70 -24.59
C HIS A 231 1.83 -23.40 -24.65
N LEU A 232 0.71 -23.34 -23.92
CA LEU A 232 -0.26 -22.26 -24.07
C LEU A 232 -0.38 -21.43 -22.80
N ILE A 233 -0.53 -20.13 -23.01
CA ILE A 233 -0.87 -19.15 -21.99
C ILE A 233 -2.12 -18.44 -22.48
N GLY A 234 -3.11 -18.31 -21.60
CA GLY A 234 -4.30 -17.53 -21.87
C GLY A 234 -4.06 -16.08 -21.48
N ILE A 235 -4.38 -15.17 -22.38
CA ILE A 235 -4.43 -13.73 -22.12
C ILE A 235 -5.92 -13.34 -22.15
N ASP A 236 -6.38 -12.68 -21.10
CA ASP A 236 -7.75 -12.17 -21.00
C ASP A 236 -7.77 -10.64 -21.02
N SER A 237 -8.97 -10.07 -21.11
CA SER A 237 -9.19 -8.62 -21.24
C SER A 237 -9.08 -7.84 -19.92
N ASN A 238 -8.53 -8.45 -18.88
CA ASN A 238 -8.51 -7.85 -17.55
C ASN A 238 -7.09 -7.39 -17.20
N VAL A 239 -7.02 -6.29 -16.48
CA VAL A 239 -5.80 -5.78 -15.83
C VAL A 239 -5.97 -5.89 -14.32
N ASP A 240 -4.91 -6.30 -13.61
CA ASP A 240 -4.97 -6.37 -12.14
C ASP A 240 -4.39 -5.11 -11.49
N VAL A 241 -3.24 -4.63 -11.99
CA VAL A 241 -2.51 -3.49 -11.44
C VAL A 241 -1.87 -2.70 -12.57
N VAL A 242 -1.98 -1.37 -12.50
CA VAL A 242 -1.24 -0.45 -13.37
C VAL A 242 -0.32 0.40 -12.53
N ILE A 243 0.96 0.45 -12.85
CA ILE A 243 1.96 1.27 -12.16
C ILE A 243 2.51 2.30 -13.13
N TYR A 244 2.37 3.58 -12.76
CA TYR A 244 2.79 4.71 -13.57
C TYR A 244 3.09 5.92 -12.68
N ASN A 245 4.18 6.65 -12.97
CA ASN A 245 4.58 7.87 -12.24
C ASN A 245 4.66 7.73 -10.71
N GLY A 246 5.12 6.57 -10.22
CA GLY A 246 5.31 6.32 -8.79
C GLY A 246 4.03 5.98 -8.03
N GLU A 247 2.94 5.72 -8.75
CA GLU A 247 1.64 5.32 -8.19
C GLU A 247 1.18 4.03 -8.85
N ALA A 248 0.49 3.19 -8.08
CA ALA A 248 -0.19 2.02 -8.58
C ALA A 248 -1.70 2.19 -8.44
N LEU A 249 -2.41 2.00 -9.56
CA LEU A 249 -3.84 1.80 -9.62
C LEU A 249 -4.12 0.30 -9.53
N VAL A 250 -4.93 -0.10 -8.56
CA VAL A 250 -5.20 -1.50 -8.22
C VAL A 250 -6.65 -1.80 -8.58
N LEU A 251 -6.81 -2.63 -9.61
CA LEU A 251 -8.11 -3.08 -10.10
C LEU A 251 -8.50 -4.42 -9.44
N SER A 252 -7.52 -5.15 -8.91
CA SER A 252 -7.77 -6.38 -8.16
C SER A 252 -6.92 -6.46 -6.88
N HIS A 253 -7.59 -6.22 -5.74
CA HIS A 253 -7.01 -6.31 -4.39
C HIS A 253 -6.27 -7.65 -4.16
N ILE A 254 -6.92 -8.76 -4.50
CA ILE A 254 -6.38 -10.11 -4.32
C ILE A 254 -5.15 -10.32 -5.23
N SER A 255 -5.19 -9.79 -6.45
CA SER A 255 -4.08 -9.93 -7.37
C SER A 255 -2.87 -9.09 -6.97
N LEU A 256 -3.05 -7.88 -6.44
CA LEU A 256 -1.96 -7.10 -5.85
C LEU A 256 -1.26 -7.89 -4.74
N GLU A 257 -2.02 -8.35 -3.75
CA GLU A 257 -1.43 -9.12 -2.63
C GLU A 257 -0.68 -10.35 -3.10
N ARG A 258 -1.25 -11.04 -4.09
CA ARG A 258 -0.62 -12.21 -4.67
C ARG A 258 0.61 -11.78 -5.43
N ILE A 259 0.57 -10.94 -6.45
CA ILE A 259 1.74 -10.59 -7.27
C ILE A 259 2.92 -10.13 -6.40
N PHE A 260 2.67 -9.31 -5.38
CA PHE A 260 3.71 -8.66 -4.57
C PHE A 260 4.05 -9.37 -3.25
N ASP A 261 3.47 -10.54 -2.96
CA ASP A 261 3.67 -11.29 -1.70
C ASP A 261 3.40 -10.47 -0.43
N LEU A 262 2.33 -9.67 -0.45
CA LEU A 262 2.00 -8.78 0.67
C LEU A 262 1.60 -9.52 1.95
N LYS A 263 1.20 -10.80 1.85
CA LYS A 263 0.80 -11.61 3.02
C LYS A 263 1.91 -11.75 4.06
N ASP A 264 3.14 -12.00 3.61
CA ASP A 264 4.28 -12.15 4.51
C ASP A 264 4.60 -10.82 5.19
N HIS A 265 4.50 -9.73 4.44
CA HIS A 265 4.63 -8.39 4.99
C HIS A 265 3.54 -8.07 6.03
N PHE A 266 2.27 -8.41 5.76
CA PHE A 266 1.19 -8.23 6.73
C PHE A 266 1.44 -9.05 7.99
N LYS A 267 1.94 -10.28 7.85
CA LYS A 267 2.30 -11.11 9.00
C LYS A 267 3.42 -10.47 9.82
N ASP A 268 4.48 -9.98 9.19
CA ASP A 268 5.59 -9.32 9.90
C ASP A 268 5.19 -7.98 10.52
N THR A 269 4.29 -7.24 9.87
CA THR A 269 3.72 -6.00 10.40
C THR A 269 2.82 -6.30 11.60
N ALA A 270 1.97 -7.31 11.53
CA ALA A 270 1.13 -7.74 12.64
C ALA A 270 1.95 -8.23 13.84
N LYS A 271 3.08 -8.93 13.63
CA LYS A 271 4.00 -9.29 14.73
C LYS A 271 4.51 -8.06 15.48
N LYS A 272 4.87 -7.00 14.77
CA LYS A 272 5.30 -5.73 15.40
C LYS A 272 4.19 -5.13 16.25
N ALA A 273 2.97 -5.05 15.71
CA ALA A 273 1.81 -4.55 16.45
C ALA A 273 1.51 -5.39 17.70
N LEU A 274 1.54 -6.72 17.57
CA LEU A 274 1.33 -7.64 18.68
C LEU A 274 2.42 -7.52 19.75
N ASN A 275 3.67 -7.25 19.37
CA ASN A 275 4.73 -6.98 20.34
C ASN A 275 4.46 -5.71 21.15
N ILE A 276 3.91 -4.65 20.54
CA ILE A 276 3.47 -3.45 21.28
C ILE A 276 2.37 -3.83 22.28
N VAL A 277 1.38 -4.63 21.87
CA VAL A 277 0.33 -5.14 22.77
C VAL A 277 0.92 -5.94 23.92
N LYS A 278 1.94 -6.78 23.66
CA LYS A 278 2.62 -7.58 24.70
C LYS A 278 3.19 -6.71 25.82
N GLU A 279 3.80 -5.58 25.46
CA GLU A 279 4.41 -4.66 26.44
C GLU A 279 3.39 -4.01 27.38
N THR A 280 2.12 -3.88 26.95
CA THR A 280 1.05 -3.34 27.81
C THR A 280 0.69 -4.27 28.98
N LYS A 281 1.01 -5.58 28.87
CA LYS A 281 0.64 -6.63 29.84
C LYS A 281 -0.87 -6.69 30.16
N GLY A 282 -1.71 -6.17 29.26
CA GLY A 282 -3.17 -6.09 29.43
C GLY A 282 -3.94 -7.37 29.07
N ILE A 283 -3.27 -8.44 28.64
CA ILE A 283 -3.88 -9.71 28.23
C ILE A 283 -3.21 -10.87 28.97
N GLU A 284 -4.00 -11.71 29.64
CA GLU A 284 -3.57 -13.00 30.19
C GLU A 284 -3.63 -14.08 29.10
N ASN A 285 -2.76 -15.10 29.20
CA ASN A 285 -2.53 -16.10 28.15
C ASN A 285 -2.07 -15.51 26.81
N PHE A 286 -1.30 -14.42 26.87
CA PHE A 286 -0.86 -13.68 25.68
C PHE A 286 -0.10 -14.55 24.66
N ASP A 287 0.74 -15.48 25.10
CA ASP A 287 1.51 -16.30 24.15
C ASP A 287 0.59 -17.19 23.28
N GLN A 288 -0.51 -17.70 23.85
CA GLN A 288 -1.52 -18.44 23.07
C GLN A 288 -2.32 -17.49 22.16
N PHE A 289 -2.70 -16.30 22.66
CA PHE A 289 -3.34 -15.26 21.85
C PHE A 289 -2.49 -14.85 20.65
N TYR A 290 -1.17 -14.69 20.85
CA TYR A 290 -0.21 -14.30 19.84
C TYR A 290 -0.13 -15.32 18.70
N GLU A 291 0.05 -16.61 19.02
CA GLU A 291 0.11 -17.67 18.03
C GLU A 291 -1.21 -17.81 17.27
N ASP A 292 -2.33 -17.71 17.97
CA ASP A 292 -3.65 -17.79 17.36
C ASP A 292 -3.93 -16.60 16.43
N CYS A 293 -3.54 -15.38 16.80
CA CYS A 293 -3.60 -14.19 15.94
C CYS A 293 -2.83 -14.38 14.63
N LEU A 294 -1.62 -14.95 14.71
CA LEU A 294 -0.77 -15.19 13.53
C LEU A 294 -1.23 -16.37 12.66
N SER A 295 -2.24 -17.12 13.12
CA SER A 295 -2.88 -18.19 12.36
C SER A 295 -4.15 -17.74 11.62
N ASP A 296 -4.75 -16.59 11.99
CA ASP A 296 -5.96 -16.05 11.35
C ASP A 296 -5.62 -14.84 10.45
N GLY A 297 -5.82 -15.01 9.14
CA GLY A 297 -5.52 -13.97 8.15
C GLY A 297 -6.34 -12.68 8.31
N ARG A 298 -7.56 -12.75 8.86
CA ARG A 298 -8.40 -11.57 9.11
C ARG A 298 -7.84 -10.75 10.28
N VAL A 299 -7.38 -11.45 11.31
CA VAL A 299 -6.77 -10.84 12.50
C VAL A 299 -5.42 -10.22 12.13
N ILE A 300 -4.60 -10.90 11.32
CA ILE A 300 -3.35 -10.33 10.77
C ILE A 300 -3.60 -8.99 10.06
N ARG A 301 -4.64 -8.90 9.22
CA ARG A 301 -4.98 -7.65 8.52
C ARG A 301 -5.42 -6.55 9.48
N ALA A 302 -6.24 -6.90 10.47
CA ALA A 302 -6.66 -5.95 11.51
C ALA A 302 -5.45 -5.37 12.26
N PHE A 303 -4.49 -6.22 12.67
CA PHE A 303 -3.25 -5.78 13.33
C PHE A 303 -2.28 -5.06 12.39
N THR A 304 -2.28 -5.35 11.10
CA THR A 304 -1.48 -4.59 10.12
C THR A 304 -1.94 -3.14 10.07
N LYS A 305 -3.25 -2.89 10.10
CA LYS A 305 -3.82 -1.52 10.12
C LYS A 305 -3.44 -0.76 11.40
N LEU A 306 -3.28 -1.45 12.52
CA LEU A 306 -2.87 -0.86 13.81
C LEU A 306 -1.48 -0.20 13.79
N MET A 307 -0.56 -0.64 12.92
CA MET A 307 0.77 -0.02 12.84
C MET A 307 0.75 1.43 12.36
N ASN A 308 -0.32 1.86 11.68
CA ASN A 308 -0.52 3.27 11.35
C ASN A 308 -1.18 4.06 12.50
N GLU A 309 -1.51 3.39 13.60
CA GLU A 309 -2.32 3.88 14.71
C GLU A 309 -1.76 3.43 16.07
N GLU A 310 -0.42 3.35 16.22
CA GLU A 310 0.25 2.81 17.42
C GLU A 310 -0.26 3.44 18.73
N GLU A 311 -0.52 4.75 18.72
CA GLU A 311 -1.07 5.47 19.88
C GLU A 311 -2.44 4.94 20.36
N LYS A 312 -3.22 4.28 19.50
CA LYS A 312 -4.51 3.69 19.89
C LYS A 312 -4.32 2.43 20.73
N VAL A 313 -3.28 1.65 20.44
CA VAL A 313 -2.96 0.42 21.20
C VAL A 313 -2.66 0.78 22.65
N GLU A 314 -1.79 1.76 22.87
CA GLU A 314 -1.44 2.21 24.22
C GLU A 314 -2.66 2.81 24.95
N ARG A 315 -3.45 3.64 24.25
CA ARG A 315 -4.66 4.26 24.81
C ARG A 315 -5.71 3.24 25.24
N CYS A 316 -5.88 2.15 24.49
CA CYS A 316 -6.83 1.08 24.82
C CYS A 316 -6.57 0.51 26.21
N PHE A 317 -5.30 0.23 26.54
CA PHE A 317 -4.94 -0.37 27.83
C PHE A 317 -4.70 0.65 28.95
N GLN A 318 -4.52 1.94 28.63
CA GLN A 318 -4.48 3.02 29.62
C GLN A 318 -5.86 3.37 30.20
N ASN A 319 -6.95 3.10 29.46
CA ASN A 319 -8.32 3.42 29.87
C ASN A 319 -9.18 2.16 30.02
N PHE A 320 -8.75 1.26 30.91
CA PHE A 320 -9.35 -0.06 31.05
C PHE A 320 -10.83 -0.03 31.48
N ASP A 321 -11.26 1.02 32.19
CA ASP A 321 -12.68 1.22 32.54
C ASP A 321 -13.58 1.32 31.31
N ASN A 322 -13.09 1.92 30.23
CA ASN A 322 -13.85 1.97 28.98
C ASN A 322 -13.88 0.60 28.29
N VAL A 323 -12.82 -0.20 28.38
CA VAL A 323 -12.83 -1.60 27.90
C VAL A 323 -13.92 -2.41 28.61
N ARG A 324 -14.04 -2.27 29.94
CA ARG A 324 -15.13 -2.92 30.72
C ARG A 324 -16.51 -2.49 30.24
N LYS A 325 -16.70 -1.19 29.98
CA LYS A 325 -17.98 -0.67 29.49
C LYS A 325 -18.33 -1.23 28.13
N VAL A 326 -17.39 -1.26 27.18
CA VAL A 326 -17.61 -1.80 25.84
C VAL A 326 -17.98 -3.28 25.89
N ILE A 327 -17.25 -4.09 26.66
CA ILE A 327 -17.58 -5.52 26.84
C ILE A 327 -19.01 -5.71 27.36
N LYS A 328 -19.45 -4.85 28.29
CA LYS A 328 -20.81 -4.91 28.84
C LYS A 328 -21.88 -4.44 27.86
N ILE A 329 -21.65 -3.34 27.15
CA ILE A 329 -22.62 -2.74 26.21
C ILE A 329 -22.85 -3.67 25.02
N PHE A 330 -21.77 -4.21 24.45
CA PHE A 330 -21.81 -5.07 23.27
C PHE A 330 -21.91 -6.56 23.61
N GLU A 331 -22.07 -6.91 24.90
CA GLU A 331 -22.19 -8.29 25.41
C GLU A 331 -21.09 -9.22 24.87
N LEU A 332 -19.85 -8.72 24.83
CA LEU A 332 -18.73 -9.46 24.24
C LEU A 332 -18.41 -10.70 25.09
N PRO A 333 -18.13 -11.87 24.48
CA PRO A 333 -17.81 -13.11 25.19
C PRO A 333 -16.37 -13.09 25.72
N ILE A 334 -16.00 -12.05 26.47
CA ILE A 334 -14.64 -11.79 26.95
C ILE A 334 -14.66 -11.67 28.47
N ASN A 335 -13.87 -12.53 29.13
CA ASN A 335 -13.70 -12.49 30.57
C ASN A 335 -12.58 -11.54 30.97
N LEU A 336 -12.72 -10.94 32.16
CA LEU A 336 -11.75 -9.99 32.73
C LEU A 336 -11.24 -10.46 34.08
N ASN A 337 -9.94 -10.26 34.32
CA ASN A 337 -9.29 -10.49 35.61
C ASN A 337 -8.58 -9.21 36.06
N GLY A 338 -9.22 -8.44 36.96
CA GLY A 338 -8.75 -7.09 37.26
C GLY A 338 -8.70 -6.25 35.99
N ASP A 339 -7.60 -5.53 35.76
CA ASP A 339 -7.35 -4.71 34.56
C ASP A 339 -6.72 -5.51 33.40
N LYS A 340 -7.12 -6.78 33.24
CA LYS A 340 -6.63 -7.64 32.16
C LYS A 340 -7.75 -8.41 31.49
N ILE A 341 -7.60 -8.58 30.18
CA ILE A 341 -8.42 -9.46 29.36
C ILE A 341 -7.91 -10.89 29.53
N VAL A 342 -8.78 -11.84 29.84
CA VAL A 342 -8.45 -13.27 29.89
C VAL A 342 -8.74 -13.89 28.54
N TYR A 343 -7.69 -14.24 27.79
CA TYR A 343 -7.85 -14.95 26.53
C TYR A 343 -8.06 -16.46 26.77
N GLU A 344 -9.13 -17.01 26.19
CA GLU A 344 -9.57 -18.39 26.42
C GLU A 344 -9.60 -19.22 25.14
N ASN A 345 -10.08 -18.65 24.02
CA ASN A 345 -10.25 -19.39 22.77
C ASN A 345 -10.29 -18.50 21.52
N LYS A 346 -10.24 -19.15 20.34
CA LYS A 346 -10.15 -18.47 19.03
C LYS A 346 -11.35 -17.60 18.67
N ASP A 347 -12.52 -17.85 19.23
CA ASP A 347 -13.74 -17.08 18.91
C ASP A 347 -13.63 -15.63 19.43
N GLN A 348 -12.76 -15.40 20.43
CA GLN A 348 -12.50 -14.08 21.00
C GLN A 348 -11.53 -13.22 20.19
N LEU A 349 -10.78 -13.80 19.23
CA LEU A 349 -9.67 -13.11 18.55
C LEU A 349 -10.10 -11.81 17.88
N MET A 350 -11.19 -11.86 17.12
CA MET A 350 -11.66 -10.70 16.36
C MET A 350 -12.23 -9.62 17.29
N GLU A 351 -12.93 -10.02 18.34
CA GLU A 351 -13.51 -9.09 19.32
C GLU A 351 -12.41 -8.35 20.10
N ILE A 352 -11.37 -9.08 20.53
CA ILE A 352 -10.19 -8.49 21.17
C ILE A 352 -9.43 -7.58 20.20
N ALA A 353 -9.24 -8.00 18.94
CA ALA A 353 -8.60 -7.16 17.93
C ALA A 353 -9.39 -5.85 17.67
N ARG A 354 -10.73 -5.92 17.64
CA ARG A 354 -11.62 -4.75 17.51
C ARG A 354 -11.55 -3.83 18.73
N LEU A 355 -11.43 -4.38 19.93
CA LEU A 355 -11.26 -3.60 21.17
C LEU A 355 -9.98 -2.78 21.11
N ILE A 356 -8.85 -3.43 20.78
CA ILE A 356 -7.54 -2.77 20.67
C ILE A 356 -7.55 -1.69 19.59
N ARG A 357 -8.34 -1.88 18.53
CA ARG A 357 -8.51 -0.95 17.42
C ARG A 357 -9.49 0.19 17.69
N ASP A 358 -10.13 0.21 18.85
CA ASP A 358 -11.18 1.18 19.18
C ASP A 358 -12.31 1.20 18.13
N SER A 359 -12.75 0.00 17.72
CA SER A 359 -13.75 -0.16 16.65
C SER A 359 -15.21 -0.11 17.14
N TYR A 360 -15.45 0.14 18.41
CA TYR A 360 -16.79 0.23 19.00
C TYR A 360 -17.12 1.69 19.30
N TYR A 361 -18.27 2.16 18.83
CA TYR A 361 -18.66 3.56 19.01
C TYR A 361 -20.18 3.70 19.13
N GLN A 362 -20.60 4.84 19.68
CA GLN A 362 -21.99 5.27 19.66
C GLN A 362 -22.15 6.39 18.63
N SER A 363 -23.16 6.27 17.76
CA SER A 363 -23.47 7.33 16.79
C SER A 363 -24.11 8.53 17.49
N TYR A 364 -23.66 9.76 17.14
CA TYR A 364 -24.19 10.95 17.81
C TYR A 364 -25.63 11.32 17.43
N ILE A 365 -26.08 11.01 16.20
CA ILE A 365 -27.42 11.36 15.72
C ILE A 365 -28.44 10.29 16.05
N GLY A 366 -28.09 9.02 15.76
CA GLY A 366 -28.97 7.89 16.01
C GLY A 366 -28.94 7.42 17.47
N GLU A 367 -27.93 7.82 18.24
CA GLU A 367 -27.63 7.31 19.59
C GLU A 367 -27.46 5.79 19.63
N GLU A 368 -27.22 5.17 18.46
CA GLU A 368 -27.06 3.73 18.29
C GLU A 368 -25.61 3.29 18.50
N ASP A 369 -25.44 2.21 19.25
CA ASP A 369 -24.18 1.49 19.40
C ASP A 369 -23.86 0.72 18.11
N ARG A 370 -22.66 0.95 17.57
CA ARG A 370 -22.20 0.39 16.30
C ARG A 370 -20.77 -0.12 16.41
N VAL A 371 -20.46 -1.05 15.53
CA VAL A 371 -19.12 -1.60 15.34
C VAL A 371 -18.65 -1.17 13.96
N ASP A 372 -17.44 -0.64 13.87
CA ASP A 372 -16.84 -0.27 12.60
C ASP A 372 -16.70 -1.52 11.73
N ALA A 373 -17.49 -1.58 10.66
CA ALA A 373 -17.38 -2.63 9.68
C ALA A 373 -16.08 -2.40 8.92
N THR A 374 -15.03 -3.12 9.33
CA THR A 374 -13.84 -3.30 8.51
C THR A 374 -14.23 -4.04 7.24
N HIS A 375 -14.64 -3.28 6.22
CA HIS A 375 -14.61 -3.72 4.84
C HIS A 375 -13.18 -3.63 4.31
#